data_AF-A0A9X0B7J6-F1
#
_entry.id   AF-A0A9X0B7J6-F1
#
_cell.length_a   1.000
_cell.length_b   1.000
_cell.length_c   1.000
_cell.angle_alpha   90.00
_cell.angle_beta   90.00
_cell.angle_gamma   90.00
#
_symmetry.space_group_name_H-M   'P 1'
#
loop_
_entity.id
_entity.type
_entity.pdbx_description
1 polymer ?
#
loop_
_entity_poly.entity_id
_entity_poly.type
_entity_poly.pdbx_seq_one_letter_code
_entity_poly.pdbx_strand_id
1 'polypeptide(L)'
;MDERLFADMDPDERLHGPGEPCQSPGLWAHMATLIEVFSPIQELNWNVANSKGLHLDQTEQDTYRLAQLLDTWENALPQDVQLTESNLIEHSKRGTGGIFMGLHLGFHHYATLLFYQYLDTRSTTTIRSRQFAARCKHHALSYSTWLARGRQQSGCEAVYPTVGHMAIVSSSVLLHTLLFGEENELSQSRQCLEANFEALLELEEFWPIVKIMVNFLLLSRNGTFFLLLTMHSR
;
A
#
# COMPACT_ATOMS: atom_id res chain seq x y z
N MET A 1 -21.52 -9.14 -2.77
CA MET A 1 -22.40 -8.41 -3.71
C MET A 1 -21.48 -7.54 -4.55
N ASP A 2 -21.68 -7.50 -5.86
CA ASP A 2 -20.92 -6.64 -6.76
C ASP A 2 -21.20 -5.15 -6.46
N GLU A 3 -20.16 -4.31 -6.48
CA GLU A 3 -20.24 -2.89 -6.11
C GLU A 3 -21.21 -2.10 -6.99
N ARG A 4 -21.32 -2.48 -8.27
CA ARG A 4 -22.19 -1.80 -9.22
C ARG A 4 -23.63 -2.21 -9.00
N LEU A 5 -23.89 -3.49 -8.75
CA LEU A 5 -25.21 -3.96 -8.35
C LEU A 5 -25.68 -3.21 -7.10
N PHE A 6 -24.81 -3.02 -6.10
CA PHE A 6 -25.17 -2.24 -4.92
C PHE A 6 -25.43 -0.76 -5.23
N ALA A 7 -24.63 -0.14 -6.11
CA ALA A 7 -24.78 1.28 -6.47
C ALA A 7 -26.06 1.57 -7.27
N ASP A 8 -26.53 0.59 -8.05
CA ASP A 8 -27.72 0.71 -8.90
C ASP A 8 -29.03 0.30 -8.18
N MET A 9 -28.95 -0.20 -6.94
CA MET A 9 -30.11 -0.62 -6.15
C MET A 9 -30.96 0.57 -5.67
N ASP A 10 -32.29 0.41 -5.75
CA ASP A 10 -33.22 1.36 -5.14
C ASP A 10 -33.22 1.17 -3.60
N PRO A 11 -33.14 2.24 -2.79
CA PRO A 11 -33.21 2.16 -1.33
C PRO A 11 -34.43 1.38 -0.79
N ASP A 12 -35.53 1.35 -1.54
CA ASP A 12 -36.78 0.67 -1.18
C ASP A 12 -36.89 -0.75 -1.76
N GLU A 13 -35.87 -1.23 -2.50
CA GLU A 13 -35.87 -2.56 -3.10
C GLU A 13 -35.69 -3.66 -2.04
N ARG A 14 -36.64 -4.59 -1.98
CA ARG A 14 -36.57 -5.72 -1.05
C ARG A 14 -35.48 -6.69 -1.50
N LEU A 15 -34.38 -6.73 -0.77
CA LEU A 15 -33.35 -7.77 -0.89
C LEU A 15 -34.01 -9.16 -0.92
N HIS A 16 -33.83 -9.88 -2.02
CA HIS A 16 -34.23 -11.28 -2.11
C HIS A 16 -33.44 -12.12 -1.10
N GLY A 17 -34.15 -12.82 -0.20
CA GLY A 17 -33.72 -13.96 0.61
C GLY A 17 -32.36 -13.89 1.35
N PRO A 18 -32.33 -13.73 2.69
CA PRO A 18 -31.09 -13.85 3.46
C PRO A 18 -30.64 -15.33 3.48
N GLY A 19 -29.88 -15.77 2.47
CA GLY A 19 -29.42 -17.15 2.44
C GLY A 19 -28.70 -17.64 1.18
N GLU A 20 -28.73 -16.93 0.05
CA GLU A 20 -27.96 -17.34 -1.12
C GLU A 20 -26.51 -16.85 -1.02
N PRO A 21 -25.50 -17.74 -1.07
CA PRO A 21 -24.11 -17.33 -1.07
C PRO A 21 -23.81 -16.53 -2.35
N CYS A 22 -23.23 -15.34 -2.18
CA CYS A 22 -22.84 -14.46 -3.27
C CYS A 22 -21.81 -15.20 -4.15
N GLN A 23 -22.16 -15.47 -5.41
CA GLN A 23 -21.35 -16.33 -6.29
C GLN A 23 -20.00 -15.70 -6.68
N SER A 24 -19.87 -14.37 -6.62
CA SER A 24 -18.60 -13.65 -6.71
C SER A 24 -18.51 -12.59 -5.61
N PRO A 25 -17.45 -12.59 -4.78
CA PRO A 25 -17.14 -11.48 -3.89
C PRO A 25 -16.82 -10.21 -4.72
N GLY A 26 -17.33 -9.05 -4.28
CA GLY A 26 -16.96 -7.77 -4.87
C GLY A 26 -15.58 -7.28 -4.38
N LEU A 27 -15.08 -6.18 -4.93
CA LEU A 27 -13.84 -5.53 -4.52
C LEU A 27 -13.78 -5.24 -3.00
N TRP A 28 -14.89 -4.85 -2.38
CA TRP A 28 -14.96 -4.62 -0.93
C TRP A 28 -14.77 -5.88 -0.11
N ALA A 29 -15.26 -7.03 -0.60
CA ALA A 29 -15.05 -8.30 0.08
C ALA A 29 -13.56 -8.68 0.03
N HIS A 30 -12.89 -8.48 -1.11
CA HIS A 30 -11.45 -8.66 -1.21
C HIS A 30 -10.69 -7.69 -0.31
N MET A 31 -11.10 -6.43 -0.23
CA MET A 31 -10.51 -5.45 0.68
C MET A 31 -10.66 -5.86 2.15
N ALA A 32 -11.83 -6.38 2.55
CA ALA A 32 -12.06 -6.88 3.90
C ALA A 32 -11.08 -8.03 4.25
N THR A 33 -10.88 -8.98 3.34
CA THR A 33 -9.91 -10.06 3.55
C THR A 33 -8.45 -9.57 3.60
N LEU A 34 -8.11 -8.50 2.87
CA LEU A 34 -6.78 -7.90 2.92
C LEU A 34 -6.51 -7.22 4.27
N ILE A 35 -7.54 -6.57 4.85
CA ILE A 35 -7.45 -5.91 6.16
C ILE A 35 -7.12 -6.92 7.27
N GLU A 36 -7.54 -8.19 7.15
CA GLU A 36 -7.19 -9.24 8.11
C GLU A 36 -5.69 -9.49 8.20
N VAL A 37 -4.94 -9.25 7.11
CA VAL A 37 -3.47 -9.36 7.08
C VAL A 37 -2.79 -8.13 7.70
N PHE A 38 -3.48 -6.98 7.75
CA PHE A 38 -2.91 -5.72 8.22
C PHE A 38 -2.61 -5.71 9.72
N SER A 39 -3.54 -6.20 10.54
CA SER A 39 -3.39 -6.17 12.00
C SER A 39 -2.12 -6.92 12.48
N PRO A 40 -1.85 -8.16 12.01
CA PRO A 40 -0.59 -8.85 12.31
C PRO A 40 0.68 -8.09 11.87
N ILE A 41 0.63 -7.39 10.73
CA ILE A 41 1.77 -6.56 10.26
C ILE A 41 2.01 -5.40 11.23
N GLN A 42 0.94 -4.73 11.67
CA GLN A 42 1.07 -3.63 12.65
C GLN A 42 1.62 -4.12 13.99
N GLU A 43 1.15 -5.27 14.46
CA GLU A 43 1.65 -5.88 15.70
C GLU A 43 3.13 -6.23 15.60
N LEU A 44 3.56 -6.85 14.49
CA LEU A 44 4.98 -7.13 14.25
C LEU A 44 5.82 -5.85 14.25
N ASN A 45 5.39 -4.83 13.51
CA ASN A 45 6.10 -3.55 13.43
C ASN A 45 6.18 -2.84 14.78
N TRP A 46 5.10 -2.88 15.57
CA TRP A 46 5.09 -2.33 16.92
C TRP A 46 6.04 -3.10 17.84
N ASN A 47 6.04 -4.44 17.76
CA ASN A 47 6.93 -5.27 18.55
C ASN A 47 8.40 -5.00 18.21
N VAL A 48 8.75 -4.85 16.93
CA VAL A 48 10.14 -4.56 16.54
C VAL A 48 10.58 -3.16 16.98
N ALA A 49 9.71 -2.17 16.89
CA ALA A 49 10.02 -0.80 17.31
C ALA A 49 10.25 -0.69 18.84
N ASN A 50 9.54 -1.48 19.63
CA ASN A 50 9.57 -1.41 21.10
C ASN A 50 10.48 -2.46 21.77
N SER A 51 10.76 -3.58 21.10
CA SER A 51 11.57 -4.66 21.64
C SER A 51 13.03 -4.45 21.26
N LYS A 52 13.90 -4.19 22.25
CA LYS A 52 15.34 -4.04 22.04
C LYS A 52 16.00 -5.35 21.54
N GLY A 53 15.91 -5.64 20.24
CA GLY A 53 16.82 -6.51 19.48
C GLY A 53 16.94 -8.00 19.88
N LEU A 54 16.09 -8.55 20.75
CA LEU A 54 16.30 -9.89 21.31
C LEU A 54 15.76 -11.06 20.47
N HIS A 55 15.18 -10.81 19.28
CA HIS A 55 14.45 -11.86 18.53
C HIS A 55 14.57 -11.77 16.99
N LEU A 56 15.75 -11.42 16.45
CA LEU A 56 15.94 -11.27 14.99
C LEU A 56 15.45 -12.48 14.17
N ASP A 57 15.82 -13.70 14.58
CA ASP A 57 15.41 -14.93 13.87
C ASP A 57 13.89 -15.14 13.88
N GLN A 58 13.24 -14.83 15.02
CA GLN A 58 11.79 -14.93 15.15
C GLN A 58 11.09 -13.84 14.33
N THR A 59 11.61 -12.62 14.35
CA THR A 59 11.11 -11.50 13.53
C THR A 59 11.21 -11.82 12.04
N GLU A 60 12.33 -12.37 11.57
CA GLU A 60 12.48 -12.81 10.18
C GLU A 60 11.50 -13.93 9.83
N GLN A 61 11.27 -14.86 10.74
CA GLN A 61 10.32 -15.97 10.55
C GLN A 61 8.86 -15.49 10.48
N ASP A 62 8.47 -14.55 11.34
CA ASP A 62 7.13 -13.97 11.33
C ASP A 62 6.93 -13.06 10.12
N THR A 63 7.97 -12.30 9.73
CA THR A 63 7.96 -11.55 8.46
C THR A 63 7.72 -12.49 7.28
N TYR A 64 8.43 -13.62 7.23
CA TYR A 64 8.27 -14.61 6.17
C TYR A 64 6.85 -15.18 6.12
N ARG A 65 6.25 -15.51 7.26
CA ARG A 65 4.86 -16.01 7.32
C ARG A 65 3.85 -14.99 6.80
N LEU A 66 3.97 -13.72 7.23
CA LEU A 66 3.10 -12.64 6.75
C LEU A 66 3.29 -12.38 5.25
N ALA A 67 4.53 -12.48 4.76
CA ALA A 67 4.83 -12.37 3.35
C ALA A 67 4.11 -13.46 2.54
N GLN A 68 4.12 -14.71 3.02
CA GLN A 68 3.38 -15.81 2.39
C GLN A 68 1.86 -15.58 2.39
N LEU A 69 1.31 -14.96 3.43
CA LEU A 69 -0.11 -14.61 3.47
C LEU A 69 -0.47 -13.55 2.42
N LEU A 70 0.36 -12.51 2.27
CA LEU A 70 0.19 -11.51 1.21
C LEU A 70 0.30 -12.15 -0.19
N ASP A 71 1.32 -12.98 -0.41
CA ASP A 71 1.51 -13.67 -1.70
C ASP A 71 0.33 -14.60 -2.00
N THR A 72 -0.18 -15.33 -1.00
CA THR A 72 -1.35 -16.20 -1.16
C THR A 72 -2.61 -15.39 -1.46
N TRP A 73 -2.79 -14.27 -0.77
CA TRP A 73 -3.93 -13.37 -0.99
C TRP A 73 -3.95 -12.82 -2.42
N GLU A 74 -2.82 -12.31 -2.92
CA GLU A 74 -2.70 -11.77 -4.27
C GLU A 74 -2.97 -12.86 -5.33
N ASN A 75 -2.41 -14.05 -5.15
CA ASN A 75 -2.61 -15.18 -6.07
C ASN A 75 -4.04 -15.74 -6.05
N ALA A 76 -4.81 -15.51 -4.98
CA ALA A 76 -6.19 -15.94 -4.86
C ALA A 76 -7.17 -14.97 -5.54
N LEU A 77 -6.71 -13.80 -6.00
CA LEU A 77 -7.58 -12.82 -6.65
C LEU A 77 -8.12 -13.36 -7.99
N PRO A 78 -9.44 -13.23 -8.24
CA PRO A 78 -10.02 -13.50 -9.55
C PRO A 78 -9.34 -12.71 -10.67
N GLN A 79 -9.35 -13.26 -11.88
CA GLN A 79 -8.62 -12.68 -13.02
C GLN A 79 -9.03 -11.23 -13.34
N ASP A 80 -10.30 -10.89 -13.16
CA ASP A 80 -10.85 -9.55 -13.38
C ASP A 80 -10.50 -8.56 -12.24
N VAL A 81 -10.12 -9.06 -11.06
CA VAL A 81 -9.72 -8.25 -9.90
C VAL A 81 -8.20 -8.03 -9.86
N GLN A 82 -7.40 -8.84 -10.56
CA GLN A 82 -5.94 -8.70 -10.57
C GLN A 82 -5.48 -7.33 -11.10
N LEU A 83 -4.35 -6.83 -10.58
CA LEU A 83 -3.80 -5.55 -10.97
C LEU A 83 -3.16 -5.64 -12.36
N THR A 84 -3.93 -5.25 -13.38
CA THR A 84 -3.46 -5.19 -14.76
C THR A 84 -3.97 -3.93 -15.43
N GLU A 85 -3.30 -3.50 -16.50
CA GLU A 85 -3.72 -2.33 -17.29
C GLU A 85 -5.12 -2.53 -17.88
N SER A 86 -5.41 -3.74 -18.35
CA SER A 86 -6.74 -4.09 -18.89
C SER A 86 -7.83 -3.97 -17.83
N ASN A 87 -7.57 -4.49 -16.62
CA ASN A 87 -8.55 -4.44 -15.54
C ASN A 87 -8.73 -3.02 -15.02
N LEU A 88 -7.66 -2.22 -14.93
CA LEU A 88 -7.77 -0.80 -14.58
C LEU A 88 -8.73 -0.05 -15.52
N ILE A 89 -8.56 -0.21 -16.83
CA ILE A 89 -9.40 0.42 -17.85
C ILE A 89 -10.84 -0.08 -17.74
N GLU A 90 -11.04 -1.37 -17.52
CA GLU A 90 -12.36 -1.97 -17.42
C GLU A 90 -13.11 -1.51 -16.16
N HIS A 91 -12.44 -1.48 -15.00
CA HIS A 91 -13.01 -0.94 -13.76
C HIS A 91 -13.30 0.56 -13.87
N SER A 92 -12.46 1.33 -14.56
CA SER A 92 -12.73 2.73 -14.88
C SER A 92 -14.05 2.88 -15.67
N LYS A 93 -14.24 2.12 -16.75
CA LYS A 93 -15.49 2.13 -17.54
C LYS A 93 -16.73 1.72 -16.75
N ARG A 94 -16.56 0.84 -15.75
CA ARG A 94 -17.64 0.34 -14.89
C ARG A 94 -17.93 1.24 -13.69
N GLY A 95 -17.16 2.32 -13.49
CA GLY A 95 -17.30 3.22 -12.34
C GLY A 95 -16.72 2.68 -11.03
N THR A 96 -15.97 1.58 -11.06
CA THR A 96 -15.35 0.95 -9.88
C THR A 96 -13.83 1.18 -9.80
N GLY A 97 -13.28 2.02 -10.69
CA GLY A 97 -11.86 2.30 -10.80
C GLY A 97 -11.20 2.79 -9.50
N GLY A 98 -11.84 3.68 -8.76
CA GLY A 98 -11.30 4.20 -7.49
C GLY A 98 -11.18 3.12 -6.40
N ILE A 99 -12.16 2.22 -6.31
CA ILE A 99 -12.16 1.11 -5.34
C ILE A 99 -11.10 0.08 -5.74
N PHE A 100 -11.02 -0.23 -7.03
CA PHE A 100 -9.99 -1.11 -7.60
C PHE A 100 -8.58 -0.59 -7.28
N MET A 101 -8.34 0.70 -7.50
CA MET A 101 -7.08 1.33 -7.14
C MET A 101 -6.83 1.31 -5.64
N GLY A 102 -7.83 1.63 -4.81
CA GLY A 102 -7.72 1.57 -3.36
C GLY A 102 -7.28 0.21 -2.83
N LEU A 103 -7.84 -0.87 -3.39
CA LEU A 103 -7.49 -2.26 -3.06
C LEU A 103 -6.00 -2.54 -3.28
N HIS A 104 -5.52 -2.26 -4.48
CA HIS A 104 -4.15 -2.58 -4.90
C HIS A 104 -3.10 -1.66 -4.30
N LEU A 105 -3.42 -0.37 -4.15
CA LEU A 105 -2.57 0.56 -3.41
C LEU A 105 -2.44 0.14 -1.93
N GLY A 106 -3.53 -0.32 -1.31
CA GLY A 106 -3.52 -0.89 0.03
C GLY A 106 -2.63 -2.13 0.14
N PHE A 107 -2.72 -3.05 -0.83
CA PHE A 107 -1.89 -4.25 -0.87
C PHE A 107 -0.39 -3.92 -0.91
N HIS A 108 0.04 -3.09 -1.86
CA HIS A 108 1.44 -2.67 -1.96
C HIS A 108 1.89 -1.90 -0.71
N HIS A 109 1.01 -1.10 -0.11
CA HIS A 109 1.33 -0.41 1.13
C HIS A 109 1.57 -1.37 2.30
N TYR A 110 0.71 -2.38 2.48
CA TYR A 110 0.87 -3.36 3.56
C TYR A 110 2.15 -4.17 3.41
N ALA A 111 2.47 -4.59 2.19
CA ALA A 111 3.75 -5.23 1.89
C ALA A 111 4.94 -4.29 2.16
N THR A 112 4.84 -3.01 1.79
CA THR A 112 5.88 -2.01 2.08
C THR A 112 6.11 -1.89 3.58
N LEU A 113 5.06 -1.80 4.38
CA LEU A 113 5.14 -1.72 5.84
C LEU A 113 5.76 -2.98 6.47
N LEU A 114 5.44 -4.16 5.95
CA LEU A 114 5.98 -5.43 6.44
C LEU A 114 7.51 -5.50 6.29
N PHE A 115 8.02 -5.00 5.16
CA PHE A 115 9.44 -5.11 4.84
C PHE A 115 10.27 -3.87 5.19
N TYR A 116 9.63 -2.77 5.61
CA TYR A 116 10.27 -1.47 5.79
C TYR A 116 11.52 -1.49 6.68
N GLN A 117 11.46 -2.25 7.78
CA GLN A 117 12.56 -2.37 8.73
C GLN A 117 13.85 -2.96 8.14
N TYR A 118 13.74 -3.69 7.02
CA TYR A 118 14.87 -4.29 6.32
C TYR A 118 15.54 -3.34 5.32
N LEU A 119 15.11 -2.08 5.24
CA LEU A 119 15.87 -1.06 4.50
C LEU A 119 17.13 -0.63 5.26
N ASP A 120 17.12 -0.69 6.60
CA ASP A 120 18.30 -0.36 7.39
C ASP A 120 19.44 -1.36 7.12
N THR A 121 20.58 -0.85 6.67
CA THR A 121 21.80 -1.65 6.43
C THR A 121 22.21 -2.50 7.65
N ARG A 122 21.84 -2.09 8.86
CA ARG A 122 22.12 -2.83 10.10
C ARG A 122 21.24 -4.07 10.28
N SER A 123 20.05 -4.10 9.67
CA SER A 123 19.14 -5.25 9.68
C SER A 123 19.34 -6.17 8.45
N THR A 124 20.03 -5.71 7.40
CA THR A 124 20.32 -6.50 6.18
C THR A 124 21.56 -7.39 6.27
N THR A 125 21.72 -8.15 7.35
CA THR A 125 22.90 -9.01 7.56
C THR A 125 22.76 -10.38 6.87
N THR A 126 21.54 -10.90 6.73
CA THR A 126 21.25 -12.22 6.17
C THR A 126 20.85 -12.14 4.69
N ILE A 127 20.86 -13.28 3.98
CA ILE A 127 20.33 -13.36 2.61
C ILE A 127 18.83 -13.03 2.60
N ARG A 128 18.10 -13.51 3.63
CA ARG A 128 16.66 -13.32 3.76
C ARG A 128 16.30 -11.86 4.01
N SER A 129 17.02 -11.16 4.88
CA SER A 129 16.78 -9.73 5.10
C SER A 129 17.10 -8.89 3.86
N ARG A 130 18.10 -9.27 3.05
CA ARG A 130 18.32 -8.64 1.74
C ARG A 130 17.16 -8.88 0.76
N GLN A 131 16.58 -10.07 0.75
CA GLN A 131 15.38 -10.36 -0.06
C GLN A 131 14.18 -9.53 0.40
N PHE A 132 13.99 -9.37 1.71
CA PHE A 132 12.94 -8.50 2.26
C PHE A 132 13.17 -7.04 1.89
N ALA A 133 14.40 -6.53 1.97
CA ALA A 133 14.74 -5.17 1.53
C ALA A 133 14.37 -4.96 0.04
N ALA A 134 14.72 -5.92 -0.82
CA ALA A 134 14.37 -5.88 -2.24
C ALA A 134 12.86 -5.90 -2.46
N ARG A 135 12.11 -6.71 -1.70
CA ARG A 135 10.64 -6.70 -1.73
C ARG A 135 10.06 -5.36 -1.28
N CYS A 136 10.61 -4.74 -0.23
CA CYS A 136 10.19 -3.41 0.21
C CYS A 136 10.29 -2.38 -0.93
N LYS A 137 11.45 -2.31 -1.58
CA LYS A 137 11.68 -1.45 -2.74
C LYS A 137 10.70 -1.74 -3.88
N HIS A 138 10.50 -3.03 -4.19
CA HIS A 138 9.56 -3.45 -5.23
C HIS A 138 8.13 -2.97 -4.95
N HIS A 139 7.58 -3.20 -3.76
CA HIS A 139 6.21 -2.79 -3.47
C HIS A 139 6.05 -1.26 -3.39
N ALA A 140 7.03 -0.52 -2.86
CA ALA A 140 7.00 0.95 -2.87
C ALA A 140 7.02 1.50 -4.31
N LEU A 141 7.82 0.91 -5.18
CA LEU A 141 7.90 1.28 -6.60
C LEU A 141 6.60 0.95 -7.35
N SER A 142 6.05 -0.25 -7.13
CA SER A 142 4.78 -0.67 -7.73
C SER A 142 3.63 0.23 -7.27
N TYR A 143 3.55 0.54 -5.98
CA TYR A 143 2.60 1.53 -5.44
C TYR A 143 2.67 2.85 -6.21
N SER A 144 3.87 3.42 -6.34
CA SER A 144 4.07 4.73 -6.96
C SER A 144 3.76 4.73 -8.45
N THR A 145 4.15 3.66 -9.13
CA THR A 145 3.87 3.48 -10.56
C THR A 145 2.36 3.44 -10.80
N TRP A 146 1.62 2.67 -10.00
CA TRP A 146 0.18 2.53 -10.14
C TRP A 146 -0.59 3.76 -9.67
N LEU A 147 -0.12 4.45 -8.63
CA LEU A 147 -0.69 5.74 -8.22
C LEU A 147 -0.61 6.76 -9.36
N ALA A 148 0.57 6.91 -9.98
CA ALA A 148 0.77 7.81 -11.10
C ALA A 148 -0.11 7.41 -12.30
N ARG A 149 -0.18 6.11 -12.63
CA ARG A 149 -1.01 5.59 -13.72
C ARG A 149 -2.50 5.80 -13.47
N GLY A 150 -2.99 5.51 -12.27
CA GLY A 150 -4.40 5.65 -11.89
C GLY A 150 -4.89 7.09 -11.99
N ARG A 151 -4.04 8.07 -11.64
CA ARG A 151 -4.34 9.51 -11.77
C ARG A 151 -4.49 9.99 -13.21
N GLN A 152 -3.97 9.25 -14.18
CA GLN A 152 -4.17 9.52 -15.61
C GLN A 152 -5.43 8.86 -16.18
N GLN A 153 -6.15 8.06 -15.38
CA GLN A 153 -7.35 7.35 -15.77
C GLN A 153 -8.57 7.94 -15.05
N SER A 154 -9.55 8.42 -15.81
CA SER A 154 -10.76 9.00 -15.23
C SER A 154 -11.49 7.99 -14.34
N GLY A 155 -11.81 8.39 -13.10
CA GLY A 155 -12.51 7.55 -12.12
C GLY A 155 -11.59 6.58 -11.37
N CYS A 156 -10.27 6.76 -11.44
CA CYS A 156 -9.24 5.95 -10.76
C CYS A 156 -8.30 6.77 -9.86
N GLU A 157 -8.59 8.04 -9.61
CA GLU A 157 -7.66 9.02 -9.03
C GLU A 157 -7.35 8.78 -7.54
N ALA A 158 -8.12 7.92 -6.87
CA ALA A 158 -7.91 7.47 -5.48
C ALA A 158 -7.65 8.63 -4.49
N VAL A 159 -8.54 9.62 -4.48
CA VAL A 159 -8.38 10.89 -3.72
C VAL A 159 -8.76 10.75 -2.23
N TYR A 160 -8.13 9.82 -1.52
CA TYR A 160 -8.43 9.54 -0.10
C TYR A 160 -7.27 9.97 0.82
N PRO A 161 -7.52 10.40 2.08
CA PRO A 161 -6.45 10.76 3.02
C PRO A 161 -5.43 9.64 3.22
N THR A 162 -5.90 8.40 3.26
CA THR A 162 -5.06 7.22 3.43
C THR A 162 -4.06 7.07 2.28
N VAL A 163 -4.44 7.42 1.05
CA VAL A 163 -3.53 7.41 -0.10
C VAL A 163 -2.38 8.40 0.10
N GLY A 164 -2.64 9.56 0.70
CA GLY A 164 -1.58 10.50 1.10
C GLY A 164 -0.58 9.89 2.08
N HIS A 165 -1.06 9.20 3.12
CA HIS A 165 -0.19 8.49 4.05
C HIS A 165 0.64 7.38 3.35
N MET A 166 -0.01 6.59 2.50
CA MET A 166 0.65 5.52 1.74
C MET A 166 1.74 6.08 0.82
N ALA A 167 1.47 7.18 0.12
CA ALA A 167 2.42 7.85 -0.77
C ALA A 167 3.64 8.37 -0.02
N ILE A 168 3.48 8.82 1.22
CA ILE A 168 4.59 9.27 2.07
C ILE A 168 5.49 8.11 2.48
N VAL A 169 4.89 6.98 2.88
CA VAL A 169 5.64 5.77 3.22
C VAL A 169 6.39 5.25 1.99
N SER A 170 5.76 5.15 0.83
CA SER A 170 6.45 4.72 -0.40
C SER A 170 7.56 5.71 -0.80
N SER A 171 7.31 7.01 -0.65
CA SER A 171 8.32 8.06 -0.94
C SER A 171 9.55 7.97 -0.05
N SER A 172 9.41 7.58 1.22
CA SER A 172 10.59 7.38 2.08
C SER A 172 11.45 6.19 1.64
N VAL A 173 10.83 5.12 1.12
CA VAL A 173 11.56 3.98 0.51
C VAL A 173 12.27 4.40 -0.77
N LEU A 174 11.62 5.19 -1.62
CA LEU A 174 12.23 5.71 -2.86
C LEU A 174 13.39 6.66 -2.54
N LEU A 175 13.24 7.52 -1.53
CA LEU A 175 14.33 8.38 -1.06
C LEU A 175 15.50 7.56 -0.51
N HIS A 176 15.22 6.54 0.29
CA HIS A 176 16.24 5.60 0.76
C HIS A 176 16.97 4.93 -0.42
N THR A 177 16.24 4.52 -1.45
CA THR A 177 16.80 3.92 -2.66
C THR A 177 17.65 4.92 -3.45
N LEU A 178 17.28 6.19 -3.49
CA LEU A 178 18.11 7.24 -4.10
C LEU A 178 19.41 7.52 -3.35
N LEU A 179 19.40 7.35 -2.03
CA LEU A 179 20.56 7.62 -1.17
C LEU A 179 21.51 6.43 -1.05
N PHE A 180 20.98 5.21 -1.04
CA PHE A 180 21.72 3.99 -0.68
C PHE A 180 21.56 2.84 -1.69
N GLY A 181 20.78 3.03 -2.76
CA GLY A 181 20.54 2.02 -3.79
C GLY A 181 21.63 1.95 -4.85
N GLU A 182 21.45 1.03 -5.79
CA GLU A 182 22.31 0.83 -6.94
C GLU A 182 21.96 1.80 -8.08
N GLU A 183 22.91 2.11 -8.97
CA GLU A 183 22.73 3.13 -10.03
C GLU A 183 21.53 2.85 -10.95
N ASN A 184 21.26 1.58 -11.24
CA ASN A 184 20.13 1.14 -12.06
C ASN A 184 18.76 1.38 -11.39
N GLU A 185 18.70 1.54 -10.07
CA GLU A 185 17.46 1.81 -9.32
C GLU A 185 17.11 3.31 -9.29
N LEU A 186 18.08 4.19 -9.53
CA LEU A 186 17.97 5.63 -9.24
C LEU A 186 16.99 6.36 -10.17
N SER A 187 17.07 6.10 -11.49
CA SER A 187 16.25 6.84 -12.47
C SER A 187 14.76 6.62 -12.23
N GLN A 188 14.36 5.36 -12.06
CA GLN A 188 12.96 5.01 -11.86
C GLN A 188 12.48 5.50 -10.49
N SER A 189 13.31 5.36 -9.45
CA SER A 189 12.98 5.82 -8.10
C SER A 189 12.77 7.33 -8.04
N ARG A 190 13.56 8.11 -8.81
CA ARG A 190 13.40 9.56 -8.93
C ARG A 190 12.06 9.93 -9.57
N GLN A 191 11.75 9.33 -10.72
CA GLN A 191 10.49 9.60 -11.44
C GLN A 191 9.27 9.27 -10.57
N CYS A 192 9.31 8.12 -9.88
CA CYS A 192 8.23 7.71 -8.98
C CYS A 192 8.11 8.64 -7.76
N LEU A 193 9.24 9.13 -7.23
CA LEU A 193 9.23 10.07 -6.12
C LEU A 193 8.61 11.40 -6.54
N GLU A 194 8.98 11.93 -7.71
CA GLU A 194 8.40 13.15 -8.29
C GLU A 194 6.88 12.99 -8.48
N ALA A 195 6.43 11.88 -9.05
CA ALA A 195 5.00 11.59 -9.24
C ALA A 195 4.24 11.48 -7.90
N ASN A 196 4.83 10.88 -6.86
CA ASN A 196 4.24 10.86 -5.53
C ASN A 196 4.10 12.27 -4.95
N PHE A 197 5.10 13.13 -5.13
CA PHE A 197 5.04 14.52 -4.66
C PHE A 197 3.93 15.30 -5.34
N GLU A 198 3.75 15.15 -6.66
CA GLU A 198 2.65 15.75 -7.38
C GLU A 198 1.29 15.30 -6.81
N ALA A 199 1.12 14.00 -6.56
CA ALA A 199 -0.09 13.47 -5.94
C ALA A 199 -0.32 14.04 -4.52
N LEU A 200 0.74 14.19 -3.73
CA LEU A 200 0.66 14.73 -2.37
C LEU A 200 0.28 16.22 -2.34
N LEU A 201 0.82 17.01 -3.27
CA LEU A 201 0.49 18.44 -3.40
C LEU A 201 -0.99 18.62 -3.76
N GLU A 202 -1.52 17.80 -4.65
CA GLU A 202 -2.95 17.80 -4.97
C GLU A 202 -3.79 17.36 -3.75
N LEU A 203 -3.41 16.26 -3.09
CA LEU A 203 -4.15 15.75 -1.93
C LEU A 203 -4.16 16.73 -0.74
N GLU A 204 -3.12 17.55 -0.58
CA GLU A 204 -3.08 18.61 0.44
C GLU A 204 -4.20 19.65 0.25
N GLU A 205 -4.61 19.93 -0.98
CA GLU A 205 -5.71 20.87 -1.24
C GLU A 205 -7.04 20.37 -0.67
N PHE A 206 -7.24 19.05 -0.66
CA PHE A 206 -8.45 18.40 -0.16
C PHE A 206 -8.35 18.04 1.32
N TRP A 207 -7.15 17.70 1.80
CA TRP A 207 -6.95 17.07 3.10
C TRP A 207 -5.85 17.79 3.91
N PRO A 208 -6.21 18.65 4.87
CA PRO A 208 -5.24 19.39 5.69
C PRO A 208 -4.24 18.52 6.45
N ILE A 209 -4.60 17.26 6.75
CA ILE A 209 -3.68 16.32 7.40
C ILE A 209 -2.49 15.96 6.48
N VAL A 210 -2.69 15.92 5.16
CA VAL A 210 -1.64 15.63 4.18
C VAL A 210 -0.59 16.74 4.19
N LYS A 211 -0.99 18.01 4.34
CA LYS A 211 -0.06 19.14 4.53
C LYS A 211 0.97 18.89 5.62
N ILE A 212 0.51 18.41 6.76
CA ILE A 212 1.37 18.16 7.93
C ILE A 212 2.38 17.06 7.58
N MET A 213 1.92 16.01 6.93
CA MET A 213 2.76 14.88 6.54
C MET A 213 3.76 15.25 5.43
N VAL A 214 3.38 16.08 4.45
CA VAL A 214 4.28 16.59 3.39
C VAL A 214 5.39 17.44 4.00
N ASN A 215 5.06 18.35 4.92
CA ASN A 215 6.05 19.15 5.64
C ASN A 215 7.04 18.25 6.40
N PHE A 216 6.57 17.19 7.02
CA PHE A 216 7.41 16.22 7.70
C PHE A 216 8.38 15.50 6.74
N LEU A 217 7.90 15.09 5.56
CA LEU A 217 8.74 14.48 4.54
C LEU A 217 9.77 15.46 3.95
N LEU A 218 9.42 16.73 3.74
CA LEU A 218 10.34 17.77 3.26
C LEU A 218 11.43 18.13 4.30
N LEU A 219 11.07 18.19 5.59
CA LEU A 219 12.01 18.42 6.68
C LEU A 219 13.01 17.27 6.84
N SER A 220 12.62 16.04 6.45
CA SER A 220 13.49 14.85 6.54
C SER A 220 14.73 14.87 5.64
N ARG A 221 14.84 15.82 4.69
CA ARG A 221 16.10 16.14 3.96
C ARG A 221 17.26 16.49 4.90
N ASN A 222 16.99 16.83 6.17
CA ASN A 222 17.98 17.20 7.18
C ASN A 222 18.30 16.09 8.22
N GLY A 223 17.92 14.83 7.97
CA GLY A 223 18.64 13.68 8.57
C GLY A 223 18.14 13.10 9.89
N THR A 224 16.87 13.24 10.28
CA THR A 224 16.31 12.48 11.41
C THR A 224 14.88 12.04 11.15
N PHE A 225 14.67 10.73 11.04
CA PHE A 225 13.37 10.09 10.98
C PHE A 225 13.43 8.83 11.83
N PHE A 226 12.38 8.59 12.62
CA PHE A 226 11.88 7.30 13.14
C PHE A 226 11.21 7.59 14.48
N LEU A 227 9.87 7.63 14.52
CA LEU A 227 9.00 7.19 15.64
C LEU A 227 7.55 7.74 15.60
N LEU A 228 7.21 8.73 14.77
CA LEU A 228 5.90 9.39 14.88
C LEU A 228 4.79 8.88 13.93
N LEU A 229 5.11 8.25 12.79
CA LEU A 229 4.09 7.81 11.84
C LEU A 229 3.31 6.56 12.27
N THR A 230 3.79 5.80 13.26
CA THR A 230 3.06 4.66 13.84
C THR A 230 2.21 5.04 15.06
N MET A 231 2.29 6.27 15.55
CA MET A 231 1.65 6.70 16.82
C MET A 231 0.40 7.58 16.63
N HIS A 232 -0.04 7.87 15.40
CA HIS A 232 -1.19 8.73 15.12
C HIS A 232 -2.35 8.03 14.39
N SER A 233 -2.63 6.79 14.79
CA SER A 233 -3.97 6.21 14.68
C SER A 233 -4.43 5.83 16.08
N ARG A 234 -5.01 6.80 16.79
CA ARG A 234 -5.91 6.57 17.91
C ARG A 234 -7.29 7.04 17.51
#